data_AF-A0AAN8E0I5-F1
#
_entry.id   AF-A0AAN8E0I5-F1
#
_cell.length_a   1.000
_cell.length_b   1.000
_cell.length_c   1.000
_cell.angle_alpha   90.00
_cell.angle_beta   90.00
_cell.angle_gamma   90.00
#
_symmetry.space_group_name_H-M   'P 1'
#
loop_
_entity.id
_entity.type
_entity.pdbx_description
1 polymer ?
#
loop_
_entity_poly.entity_id
_entity_poly.type
_entity_poly.pdbx_seq_one_letter_code
_entity_poly.pdbx_strand_id
1 'polypeptide(L)'
;MSASHEKAFVSVLEHIGTHVVQQIGVLQLSSLRLLYVEELKLNGYENTNYRSEKLLKRLQKDPIQEHIQFTRVDHDNADAISFWLVYSLKITVLNAVARAYTLGTTDKYKNIALLLRQNILQAFRESKDLQWPPTADDMELTPENLLPTDLVRFLSMVMAGKEDMETNEKMKRLVFSIGQELCRAVSEGEWKLPKHILLCVTVRHLFRSKQLTTILHRLGHSKSYGFGFELETALAKVLDKVSSYRTPAIVIRD
;
A
#
# COMPACT_ATOMS: atom_id res chain seq x y z
N MET A 1 -26.52 22.73 17.29
CA MET A 1 -25.48 21.73 16.96
C MET A 1 -26.04 20.35 17.31
N SER A 2 -25.88 19.33 16.47
CA SER A 2 -26.45 18.00 16.76
C SER A 2 -25.79 17.40 18.00
N ALA A 3 -26.55 16.65 18.81
CA ALA A 3 -26.03 16.03 20.04
C ALA A 3 -24.77 15.16 19.78
N SER A 4 -24.66 14.56 18.60
CA SER A 4 -23.49 13.79 18.16
C SER A 4 -22.23 14.65 18.03
N HIS A 5 -22.33 15.91 17.58
CA HIS A 5 -21.19 16.84 17.50
C HIS A 5 -20.68 17.30 18.86
N GLU A 6 -21.53 17.28 19.88
CA GLU A 6 -21.12 17.61 21.25
C GLU A 6 -20.38 16.44 21.88
N LYS A 7 -20.94 15.23 21.77
CA LYS A 7 -20.30 14.00 22.28
C LYS A 7 -18.91 13.76 21.67
N ALA A 8 -18.79 13.89 20.35
CA ALA A 8 -17.51 13.76 19.67
C ALA A 8 -16.50 14.83 20.13
N PHE A 9 -16.97 16.04 20.44
CA PHE A 9 -16.09 17.10 20.93
C PHE A 9 -15.63 16.84 22.37
N VAL A 10 -16.51 16.36 23.24
CA VAL A 10 -16.16 15.96 24.62
C VAL A 10 -15.10 14.86 24.62
N SER A 11 -15.23 13.85 23.76
CA SER A 11 -14.22 12.78 23.62
C SER A 11 -12.85 13.34 23.18
N VAL A 12 -12.83 14.33 22.28
CA VAL A 12 -11.60 15.06 21.91
C VAL A 12 -11.02 15.81 23.11
N LEU A 13 -11.85 16.52 23.89
CA LEU A 13 -11.40 17.26 25.06
C LEU A 13 -10.81 16.34 26.14
N GLU A 14 -11.44 15.19 26.39
CA GLU A 14 -10.95 14.18 27.33
C GLU A 14 -9.60 13.61 26.88
N HIS A 15 -9.46 13.33 25.57
CA HIS A 15 -8.22 12.86 25.00
C HIS A 15 -7.09 13.90 25.15
N ILE A 16 -7.37 15.18 24.91
CA ILE A 16 -6.43 16.29 25.14
C ILE A 16 -6.10 16.43 26.63
N GLY A 17 -7.10 16.35 27.52
CA GLY A 17 -6.90 16.42 28.96
C GLY A 17 -5.92 15.35 29.46
N THR A 18 -6.10 14.12 28.99
CA THR A 18 -5.25 12.99 29.38
C THR A 18 -3.84 13.08 28.77
N HIS A 19 -3.75 13.25 27.45
CA HIS A 19 -2.47 13.09 26.75
C HIS A 19 -1.66 14.39 26.65
N VAL A 20 -2.32 15.55 26.67
CA VAL A 20 -1.65 16.86 26.55
C VAL A 20 -1.50 17.52 27.92
N VAL A 21 -2.59 17.61 28.71
CA VAL A 21 -2.57 18.35 29.97
C VAL A 21 -1.93 17.55 31.11
N GLN A 22 -2.35 16.30 31.32
CA GLN A 22 -1.83 15.45 32.40
C GLN A 22 -0.45 14.88 32.06
N GLN A 23 -0.30 14.29 30.87
CA GLN A 23 0.96 13.64 30.45
C GLN A 23 2.01 14.61 29.85
N ILE A 24 1.67 15.91 29.72
CA ILE A 24 2.56 16.92 29.12
C ILE A 24 3.01 16.48 27.70
N GLY A 25 2.06 15.98 26.91
CA GLY A 25 2.31 15.44 25.58
C GLY A 25 2.15 16.46 24.45
N VAL A 26 2.36 15.97 23.23
CA VAL A 26 2.22 16.69 21.96
C VAL A 26 1.38 15.85 21.03
N LEU A 27 0.33 16.44 20.44
CA LEU A 27 -0.54 15.78 19.49
C LEU A 27 -0.61 16.57 18.18
N GLN A 28 -0.85 15.87 17.08
CA GLN A 28 -1.19 16.49 15.80
C GLN A 28 -2.69 16.77 15.74
N LEU A 29 -3.06 17.95 15.24
CA LEU A 29 -4.47 18.32 15.04
C LEU A 29 -5.19 17.37 14.09
N SER A 30 -4.47 16.80 13.11
CA SER A 30 -5.00 15.78 12.19
C SER A 30 -5.43 14.51 12.93
N SER A 31 -4.67 14.07 13.93
CA SER A 31 -5.03 12.93 14.78
C SER A 31 -6.28 13.21 15.60
N LEU A 32 -6.39 14.42 16.18
CA LEU A 32 -7.59 14.84 16.91
C LEU A 32 -8.82 14.93 16.00
N ARG A 33 -8.65 15.36 14.75
CA ARG A 33 -9.71 15.37 13.74
C ARG A 33 -10.17 13.96 13.39
N LEU A 34 -9.25 13.01 13.25
CA LEU A 34 -9.62 11.62 12.97
C LEU A 34 -10.43 11.03 14.13
N LEU A 35 -9.99 11.24 15.38
CA LEU A 35 -10.74 10.85 16.57
C LEU A 35 -12.14 11.47 16.59
N TYR A 36 -12.25 12.76 16.27
CA TYR A 36 -13.53 13.44 16.16
C TYR A 36 -14.45 12.83 15.10
N VAL A 37 -13.92 12.48 13.92
CA VAL A 37 -14.70 11.88 12.82
C VAL A 37 -15.12 10.46 13.15
N GLU A 38 -14.26 9.67 13.80
CA GLU A 38 -14.60 8.34 14.30
C GLU A 38 -15.73 8.40 15.33
N GLU A 39 -15.62 9.29 16.30
CA GLU A 39 -16.66 9.49 17.32
C GLU A 39 -17.97 9.96 16.72
N LEU A 40 -17.93 10.81 15.69
CA LEU A 40 -19.12 11.20 14.95
C LEU A 40 -19.78 10.00 14.26
N LYS A 41 -18.98 9.12 13.64
CA LYS A 41 -19.46 7.90 13.01
C LYS A 41 -20.12 6.96 14.02
N LEU A 42 -19.49 6.77 15.20
CA LEU A 42 -20.06 5.97 16.29
C LEU A 42 -21.39 6.53 16.81
N ASN A 43 -21.54 7.85 16.82
CA ASN A 43 -22.75 8.54 17.24
C ASN A 43 -23.77 8.75 16.10
N GLY A 44 -23.69 7.95 15.03
CA GLY A 44 -24.67 7.89 13.94
C GLY A 44 -24.63 9.06 12.96
N TYR A 45 -23.54 9.84 12.93
CA TYR A 45 -23.39 10.98 12.03
C TYR A 45 -22.08 10.89 11.23
N GLU A 46 -22.16 10.45 9.98
CA GLU A 46 -20.98 10.31 9.14
C GLU A 46 -20.58 11.65 8.50
N ASN A 47 -19.39 12.16 8.84
CA ASN A 47 -18.84 13.37 8.24
C ASN A 47 -17.33 13.25 8.02
N THR A 48 -16.97 12.47 7.00
CA THR A 48 -15.58 12.22 6.58
C THR A 48 -14.85 13.50 6.11
N ASN A 49 -15.60 14.49 5.65
CA ASN A 49 -15.09 15.77 5.14
C ASN A 49 -14.97 16.88 6.19
N TYR A 50 -15.05 16.53 7.48
CA TYR A 50 -14.87 17.52 8.55
C TYR A 50 -13.47 18.13 8.48
N ARG A 51 -13.39 19.47 8.47
CA ARG A 51 -12.15 20.23 8.27
C ARG A 51 -11.39 20.48 9.57
N SER A 52 -10.07 20.31 9.57
CA SER A 52 -9.19 20.56 10.73
C SER A 52 -9.34 21.99 11.26
N GLU A 53 -9.54 22.97 10.38
CA GLU A 53 -9.68 24.38 10.76
C GLU A 53 -10.95 24.64 11.57
N LYS A 54 -12.02 23.87 11.32
CA LYS A 54 -13.25 23.94 12.12
C LYS A 54 -13.01 23.41 13.53
N LEU A 55 -12.28 22.31 13.67
CA LEU A 55 -11.92 21.76 14.98
C LEU A 55 -11.01 22.74 15.73
N LEU A 56 -9.99 23.28 15.06
CA LEU A 56 -9.05 24.25 15.63
C LEU A 56 -9.79 25.48 16.17
N LYS A 57 -10.65 26.10 15.36
CA LYS A 57 -11.46 27.25 15.78
C LYS A 57 -12.37 26.94 16.96
N ARG A 58 -12.81 25.68 17.10
CA ARG A 58 -13.64 25.25 18.22
C ARG A 58 -12.81 25.09 19.49
N LEU A 59 -11.63 24.47 19.40
CA LEU A 59 -10.69 24.33 20.52
C LEU A 59 -10.16 25.70 21.00
N GLN A 60 -9.95 26.65 20.09
CA GLN A 60 -9.56 28.04 20.40
C GLN A 60 -10.68 28.88 21.04
N LYS A 61 -11.89 28.36 21.19
CA LYS A 61 -12.99 29.03 21.88
C LYS A 61 -13.37 28.33 23.18
N ASP A 62 -12.76 27.18 23.44
CA ASP A 62 -13.07 26.32 24.57
C ASP A 62 -12.15 26.66 25.75
N PRO A 63 -12.62 26.55 27.01
CA PRO A 63 -11.79 26.78 28.19
C PRO A 63 -10.51 25.95 28.25
N ILE A 64 -10.44 24.80 27.55
CA ILE A 64 -9.22 23.99 27.47
C ILE A 64 -8.01 24.77 26.90
N GLN A 65 -8.24 25.85 26.13
CA GLN A 65 -7.20 26.71 25.60
C GLN A 65 -6.28 27.26 26.69
N GLU A 66 -6.76 27.45 27.93
CA GLU A 66 -5.95 27.92 29.06
C GLU A 66 -4.83 26.94 29.46
N HIS A 67 -4.86 25.71 28.93
CA HIS A 67 -3.92 24.64 29.28
C HIS A 67 -3.08 24.15 28.08
N ILE A 68 -3.40 24.60 26.87
CA ILE A 68 -2.78 24.13 25.62
C ILE A 68 -2.35 25.28 24.72
N GLN A 69 -1.38 25.01 23.85
CA GLN A 69 -0.89 25.92 22.83
C GLN A 69 -0.90 25.25 21.46
N PHE A 70 -1.00 26.08 20.42
CA PHE A 70 -1.06 25.66 19.03
C PHE A 70 0.11 26.24 18.25
N THR A 71 0.76 25.41 17.43
CA THR A 71 1.81 25.87 16.50
C THR A 71 1.62 25.20 15.16
N ARG A 72 1.72 25.99 14.10
CA ARG A 72 1.85 25.49 12.75
C ARG A 72 3.33 25.17 12.49
N VAL A 73 3.59 23.94 12.07
CA VAL A 73 4.92 23.51 11.61
C VAL A 73 4.88 23.52 10.10
N ASP A 74 5.65 24.44 9.53
CA ASP A 74 5.91 24.52 8.10
C ASP A 74 7.25 23.85 7.81
N HIS A 75 7.35 23.16 6.69
CA HIS A 75 8.59 22.55 6.22
C HIS A 75 9.28 23.51 5.24
N ASP A 76 10.61 23.57 5.25
CA ASP A 76 11.40 24.47 4.39
C ASP A 76 11.20 24.20 2.89
N ASN A 77 10.63 23.05 2.52
CA ASN A 77 10.23 22.73 1.16
C ASN A 77 8.78 23.15 0.92
N ALA A 78 8.55 24.01 -0.08
CA ALA A 78 7.24 24.56 -0.43
C ALA A 78 6.16 23.50 -0.76
N ASP A 79 6.57 22.27 -1.09
CA ASP A 79 5.68 21.14 -1.40
C ASP A 79 5.38 20.21 -0.20
N ALA A 80 5.94 20.47 0.98
CA ALA A 80 5.74 19.62 2.15
C ALA A 80 4.52 20.07 2.98
N ILE A 81 3.73 19.09 3.41
CA ILE A 81 2.45 19.31 4.11
C ILE A 81 2.70 19.97 5.47
N SER A 82 2.29 21.23 5.62
CA SER A 82 2.27 21.90 6.91
C SER A 82 1.24 21.27 7.85
N PHE A 83 1.57 21.09 9.11
CA PHE A 83 0.64 20.52 10.10
C PHE A 83 0.57 21.35 11.38
N TRP A 84 -0.55 21.23 12.09
CA TRP A 84 -0.78 21.89 13.38
C TRP A 84 -0.48 20.94 14.53
N LEU A 85 0.25 21.44 15.51
CA LEU A 85 0.50 20.80 16.80
C LEU A 85 -0.40 21.39 17.87
N VAL A 86 -0.85 20.53 18.78
CA VAL A 86 -1.54 20.85 20.02
C VAL A 86 -0.70 20.29 21.16
N TYR A 87 -0.24 21.14 22.06
CA TYR A 87 0.68 20.75 23.12
C TYR A 87 0.43 21.51 24.42
N SER A 88 0.97 21.00 25.52
CA SER A 88 0.80 21.64 26.83
C SER A 88 1.48 23.01 26.89
N LEU A 89 0.85 23.99 27.54
CA LEU A 89 1.49 25.27 27.85
C LEU A 89 2.76 25.14 28.71
N LYS A 90 2.97 23.97 29.33
CA LYS A 90 4.17 23.68 30.14
C LYS A 90 5.42 23.38 29.31
N ILE A 91 5.32 23.26 27.98
CA ILE A 91 6.48 23.00 27.10
C ILE A 91 6.67 24.10 26.06
N THR A 92 7.93 24.34 25.72
CA THR A 92 8.28 25.34 24.70
C THR A 92 7.96 24.83 23.29
N VAL A 93 7.77 25.77 22.36
CA VAL A 93 7.52 25.48 20.94
C VAL A 93 8.59 24.56 20.34
N LEU A 94 9.88 24.83 20.64
CA LEU A 94 11.01 24.03 20.16
C LEU A 94 10.94 22.58 20.65
N ASN A 95 10.63 22.38 21.93
CA ASN A 95 10.48 21.05 22.51
C ASN A 95 9.24 20.32 21.97
N ALA A 96 8.15 21.06 21.72
CA ALA A 96 6.94 20.52 21.12
C ALA A 96 7.22 20.02 19.69
N VAL A 97 7.94 20.80 18.88
CA VAL A 97 8.35 20.44 17.51
C VAL A 97 9.30 19.24 17.54
N ALA A 98 10.32 19.22 18.40
CA ALA A 98 11.25 18.09 18.53
C ALA A 98 10.53 16.79 18.94
N ARG A 99 9.57 16.88 19.88
CA ARG A 99 8.71 15.76 20.27
C ARG A 99 7.78 15.31 19.14
N ALA A 100 7.24 16.23 18.35
CA ALA A 100 6.42 15.88 17.20
C ALA A 100 7.23 15.14 16.12
N TYR A 101 8.48 15.53 15.89
CA TYR A 101 9.39 14.80 14.99
C TYR A 101 9.65 13.38 15.49
N THR A 102 9.92 13.19 16.78
CA THR A 102 10.14 11.85 17.36
C THR A 102 8.87 10.98 17.37
N LEU A 103 7.70 11.55 17.68
CA LEU A 103 6.40 10.86 17.63
C LEU A 103 5.93 10.54 16.20
N GLY A 104 6.23 11.41 15.23
CA GLY A 104 5.85 11.23 13.83
C GLY A 104 6.71 10.20 13.09
N THR A 105 7.94 9.96 13.54
CA THR A 105 8.95 9.19 12.80
C THR A 105 8.96 7.69 13.08
N THR A 106 8.43 7.20 14.19
CA THR A 106 8.61 5.78 14.57
C THR A 106 7.37 4.90 14.37
N ASP A 107 6.15 5.38 14.61
CA ASP A 107 4.97 4.50 14.61
C ASP A 107 4.17 4.54 13.29
N LYS A 108 4.07 5.69 12.62
CA LYS A 108 3.22 5.82 11.43
C LYS A 108 3.74 5.04 10.23
N TYR A 109 5.04 5.14 9.93
CA TYR A 109 5.65 4.39 8.83
C TYR A 109 5.61 2.88 9.08
N LYS A 110 5.86 2.46 10.33
CA LYS A 110 5.74 1.07 10.74
C LYS A 110 4.31 0.56 10.54
N ASN A 111 3.31 1.31 11.00
CA ASN A 111 1.91 0.93 10.86
C ASN A 111 1.47 0.86 9.38
N ILE A 112 1.90 1.81 8.55
CA ILE A 112 1.64 1.79 7.10
C ILE A 112 2.31 0.58 6.44
N ALA A 113 3.57 0.29 6.79
CA ALA A 113 4.29 -0.86 6.24
C ALA A 113 3.62 -2.19 6.62
N LEU A 114 3.19 -2.34 7.89
CA LEU A 114 2.47 -3.51 8.36
C LEU A 114 1.10 -3.65 7.68
N LEU A 115 0.37 -2.54 7.51
CA LEU A 115 -0.91 -2.51 6.79
C LEU A 115 -0.74 -2.93 5.32
N LEU A 116 0.25 -2.36 4.61
CA LEU A 116 0.55 -2.74 3.23
C LEU A 116 0.89 -4.23 3.11
N ARG A 117 1.71 -4.75 4.04
CA ARG A 117 2.02 -6.20 4.08
C ARG A 117 0.76 -7.04 4.29
N GLN A 118 -0.11 -6.64 5.21
CA GLN A 118 -1.37 -7.35 5.47
C GLN A 118 -2.29 -7.35 4.24
N ASN A 119 -2.42 -6.21 3.56
CA ASN A 119 -3.25 -6.10 2.35
C ASN A 119 -2.71 -6.97 1.22
N ILE A 120 -1.38 -7.06 1.05
CA ILE A 120 -0.75 -7.97 0.09
C ILE A 120 -1.04 -9.43 0.43
N LEU A 121 -0.88 -9.83 1.70
CA LEU A 121 -1.15 -11.21 2.12
C LEU A 121 -2.64 -11.57 1.99
N GLN A 122 -3.53 -10.63 2.26
CA GLN A 122 -4.97 -10.83 2.08
C GLN A 122 -5.29 -11.03 0.60
N ALA A 123 -4.79 -10.16 -0.28
CA ALA A 123 -4.97 -10.30 -1.72
C ALA A 123 -4.37 -11.62 -2.25
N PHE A 124 -3.27 -12.10 -1.69
CA PHE A 124 -2.73 -13.42 -2.03
C PHE A 124 -3.69 -14.55 -1.66
N ARG A 125 -4.26 -14.53 -0.45
CA ARG A 125 -5.23 -15.55 0.01
C ARG A 125 -6.53 -15.54 -0.79
N GLU A 126 -6.95 -14.36 -1.23
CA GLU A 126 -8.16 -14.18 -2.05
C GLU A 126 -7.89 -14.41 -3.54
N SER A 127 -6.62 -14.46 -3.95
CA SER A 127 -6.26 -14.71 -5.35
C SER A 127 -6.65 -16.13 -5.74
N LYS A 128 -7.18 -16.27 -6.95
CA LYS A 128 -7.52 -17.57 -7.51
C LYS A 128 -6.23 -18.37 -7.76
N ASP A 129 -6.29 -19.67 -7.49
CA ASP A 129 -5.21 -20.57 -7.87
C ASP A 129 -4.97 -20.50 -9.37
N LEU A 130 -3.71 -20.34 -9.75
CA LEU A 130 -3.30 -20.29 -11.14
C LEU A 130 -3.50 -21.66 -11.77
N GLN A 131 -4.35 -21.73 -12.80
CA GLN A 131 -4.52 -22.94 -13.61
C GLN A 131 -3.17 -23.36 -14.19
N TRP A 132 -2.87 -24.67 -14.16
CA TRP A 132 -1.61 -25.21 -14.65
C TRP A 132 -1.77 -26.16 -15.84
N PRO A 133 -1.04 -25.95 -16.96
CA PRO A 133 -0.21 -24.78 -17.23
C PRO A 133 -1.07 -23.52 -17.46
N PRO A 134 -0.54 -22.33 -17.15
CA PRO A 134 -1.25 -21.08 -17.37
C PRO A 134 -1.42 -20.75 -18.85
N THR A 135 -2.51 -20.06 -19.15
CA THR A 135 -2.91 -19.59 -20.49
C THR A 135 -2.39 -18.17 -20.77
N ALA A 136 -2.60 -17.68 -22.00
CA ALA A 136 -2.29 -16.29 -22.34
C ALA A 136 -3.13 -15.30 -21.50
N ASP A 137 -4.41 -15.61 -21.28
CA ASP A 137 -5.32 -14.78 -20.48
C ASP A 137 -4.86 -14.68 -19.02
N ASP A 138 -4.29 -15.76 -18.47
CA ASP A 138 -3.69 -15.76 -17.12
C ASP A 138 -2.44 -14.85 -17.02
N MET A 139 -1.83 -14.52 -18.17
CA MET A 139 -0.63 -13.70 -18.28
C MET A 139 -0.92 -12.25 -18.70
N GLU A 140 -2.08 -12.00 -19.31
CA GLU A 140 -2.54 -10.69 -19.79
C GLU A 140 -3.34 -9.88 -18.74
N LEU A 141 -3.33 -10.32 -17.47
CA LEU A 141 -4.11 -9.70 -16.41
C LEU A 141 -3.97 -8.18 -16.38
N THR A 142 -5.12 -7.51 -16.55
CA THR A 142 -5.19 -6.05 -16.53
C THR A 142 -4.66 -5.53 -15.21
N PRO A 143 -3.93 -4.40 -15.24
CA PRO A 143 -3.22 -3.89 -14.09
C PRO A 143 -4.08 -3.70 -12.83
N GLU A 144 -5.37 -3.40 -12.99
CA GLU A 144 -6.28 -3.12 -11.87
C GLU A 144 -6.63 -4.35 -11.00
N ASN A 145 -6.45 -5.58 -11.49
CA ASN A 145 -6.91 -6.79 -10.79
C ASN A 145 -5.78 -7.65 -10.20
N LEU A 146 -4.52 -7.38 -10.55
CA LEU A 146 -3.38 -8.22 -10.15
C LEU A 146 -2.76 -7.81 -8.81
N LEU A 147 -2.80 -6.52 -8.49
CA LEU A 147 -2.12 -5.95 -7.33
C LEU A 147 -3.13 -5.25 -6.41
N PRO A 148 -2.91 -5.25 -5.09
CA PRO A 148 -3.74 -4.47 -4.17
C PRO A 148 -3.75 -2.99 -4.54
N THR A 149 -4.93 -2.36 -4.59
CA THR A 149 -5.10 -0.95 -4.96
C THR A 149 -4.27 -0.01 -4.08
N ASP A 150 -4.20 -0.30 -2.77
CA ASP A 150 -3.39 0.49 -1.83
C ASP A 150 -1.90 0.41 -2.14
N LEU A 151 -1.42 -0.75 -2.59
CA LEU A 151 -0.03 -0.91 -3.01
C LEU A 151 0.25 -0.10 -4.28
N VAL A 152 -0.65 -0.19 -5.27
CA VAL A 152 -0.52 0.58 -6.51
C VAL A 152 -0.51 2.08 -6.21
N ARG A 153 -1.43 2.56 -5.36
CA ARG A 153 -1.48 3.95 -4.94
C ARG A 153 -0.22 4.37 -4.21
N PHE A 154 0.25 3.56 -3.26
CA PHE A 154 1.49 3.81 -2.51
C PHE A 154 2.69 3.94 -3.43
N LEU A 155 2.94 2.95 -4.30
CA LEU A 155 4.06 2.97 -5.24
C LEU A 155 3.96 4.13 -6.22
N SER A 156 2.74 4.45 -6.68
CA SER A 156 2.51 5.61 -7.54
C SER A 156 2.91 6.91 -6.84
N MET A 157 2.51 7.12 -5.58
CA MET A 157 2.92 8.28 -4.80
C MET A 157 4.43 8.32 -4.57
N VAL A 158 5.07 7.18 -4.28
CA VAL A 158 6.52 7.08 -4.11
C VAL A 158 7.27 7.45 -5.40
N MET A 159 6.76 7.03 -6.56
CA MET A 159 7.42 7.27 -7.85
C MET A 159 7.18 8.67 -8.41
N ALA A 160 6.00 9.27 -8.18
CA ALA A 160 5.68 10.60 -8.70
C ALA A 160 5.95 11.75 -7.71
N GLY A 161 5.98 11.46 -6.41
CA GLY A 161 6.15 12.45 -5.35
C GLY A 161 4.94 13.37 -5.14
N LYS A 162 3.74 13.05 -5.68
CA LYS A 162 2.52 13.86 -5.60
C LYS A 162 1.27 12.99 -5.43
N GLU A 163 0.19 13.58 -4.91
CA GLU A 163 -1.06 12.87 -4.55
C GLU A 163 -2.08 12.77 -5.70
N ASP A 164 -2.20 13.80 -6.55
CA ASP A 164 -3.07 13.81 -7.74
C ASP A 164 -2.36 13.22 -8.97
N MET A 165 -2.97 12.21 -9.60
CA MET A 165 -2.26 11.32 -10.52
C MET A 165 -3.01 11.06 -11.83
N GLU A 166 -2.70 11.85 -12.86
CA GLU A 166 -2.65 11.34 -14.23
C GLU A 166 -1.29 10.65 -14.42
N THR A 167 -1.26 9.33 -14.28
CA THR A 167 -0.03 8.56 -14.47
C THR A 167 0.19 8.28 -15.96
N ASN A 168 1.34 8.69 -16.50
CA ASN A 168 1.76 8.26 -17.84
C ASN A 168 2.01 6.73 -17.83
N GLU A 169 1.66 6.06 -18.94
CA GLU A 169 1.85 4.62 -19.19
C GLU A 169 3.23 4.07 -18.78
N LYS A 170 4.31 4.84 -18.97
CA LYS A 170 5.65 4.40 -18.52
C LYS A 170 5.70 4.19 -17.01
N MET A 171 5.14 5.11 -16.24
CA MET A 171 5.14 5.04 -14.78
C MET A 171 4.23 3.92 -14.29
N LYS A 172 3.05 3.74 -14.92
CA LYS A 172 2.18 2.60 -14.64
C LYS A 172 2.95 1.29 -14.80
N ARG A 173 3.64 1.08 -15.93
CA ARG A 173 4.45 -0.14 -16.16
C ARG A 173 5.50 -0.38 -15.08
N LEU A 174 6.16 0.67 -14.59
CA LEU A 174 7.16 0.54 -13.51
C LEU A 174 6.53 0.19 -12.17
N VAL A 175 5.44 0.87 -11.80
CA VAL A 175 4.65 0.55 -10.59
C VAL A 175 4.19 -0.91 -10.62
N PHE A 176 3.71 -1.39 -11.77
CA PHE A 176 3.31 -2.81 -11.92
C PHE A 176 4.48 -3.78 -11.80
N SER A 177 5.62 -3.44 -12.41
CA SER A 177 6.82 -4.26 -12.37
C SER A 177 7.34 -4.42 -10.93
N ILE A 178 7.40 -3.32 -10.17
CA ILE A 178 7.88 -3.29 -8.78
C ILE A 178 6.84 -3.92 -7.84
N GLY A 179 5.56 -3.61 -8.04
CA GLY A 179 4.48 -4.16 -7.22
C GLY A 179 4.41 -5.68 -7.27
N GLN A 180 4.63 -6.28 -8.45
CA GLN A 180 4.73 -7.73 -8.56
C GLN A 180 5.91 -8.33 -7.77
N GLU A 181 7.07 -7.66 -7.77
CA GLU A 181 8.22 -8.10 -6.98
C GLU A 181 7.93 -8.04 -5.48
N LEU A 182 7.29 -6.97 -5.02
CA LEU A 182 6.94 -6.83 -3.62
C LEU A 182 5.92 -7.88 -3.19
N CYS A 183 4.87 -8.11 -3.98
CA CYS A 183 3.88 -9.16 -3.71
C CYS A 183 4.53 -10.55 -3.63
N ARG A 184 5.46 -10.84 -4.54
CA ARG A 184 6.23 -12.08 -4.51
C ARG A 184 7.12 -12.19 -3.28
N ALA A 185 7.82 -11.12 -2.90
CA ALA A 185 8.69 -11.11 -1.75
C ALA A 185 7.91 -11.29 -0.43
N VAL A 186 6.76 -10.62 -0.32
CA VAL A 186 5.88 -10.72 0.87
C VAL A 186 5.27 -12.11 1.02
N SER A 187 4.94 -12.76 -0.09
CA SER A 187 4.45 -14.15 -0.14
C SER A 187 5.56 -15.21 -0.17
N GLU A 188 6.81 -14.84 0.16
CA GLU A 188 7.94 -15.78 0.24
C GLU A 188 8.20 -16.57 -1.06
N GLY A 189 7.79 -16.00 -2.21
CA GLY A 189 7.98 -16.61 -3.52
C GLY A 189 6.84 -17.52 -3.98
N GLU A 190 5.84 -17.77 -3.15
CA GLU A 190 4.68 -18.61 -3.46
C GLU A 190 3.81 -18.00 -4.55
N TRP A 191 3.53 -16.69 -4.48
CA TRP A 191 2.66 -16.04 -5.44
C TRP A 191 3.26 -16.09 -6.87
N LYS A 192 2.53 -16.77 -7.76
CA LYS A 192 2.86 -17.00 -9.16
C LYS A 192 2.39 -15.83 -10.03
N LEU A 193 3.15 -14.74 -10.04
CA LEU A 193 2.81 -13.52 -10.76
C LEU A 193 3.37 -13.50 -12.20
N PRO A 194 2.64 -12.91 -13.18
CA PRO A 194 2.99 -12.93 -14.60
C PRO A 194 4.44 -12.52 -14.91
N LYS A 195 4.95 -11.43 -14.33
CA LYS A 195 6.33 -10.96 -14.55
C LYS A 195 7.37 -12.07 -14.38
N HIS A 196 7.28 -12.83 -13.29
CA HIS A 196 8.28 -13.84 -12.94
C HIS A 196 8.18 -15.09 -13.80
N ILE A 197 6.97 -15.43 -14.25
CA ILE A 197 6.70 -16.57 -15.14
C ILE A 197 7.16 -16.21 -16.55
N LEU A 198 6.68 -15.09 -17.09
CA LEU A 198 6.99 -14.63 -18.44
C LEU A 198 8.48 -14.36 -18.61
N LEU A 199 9.15 -13.73 -17.63
CA LEU A 199 10.60 -13.51 -17.70
C LEU A 199 11.35 -14.84 -17.67
N CYS A 200 10.93 -15.80 -16.84
CA CYS A 200 11.54 -17.13 -16.78
C CYS A 200 11.45 -17.86 -18.12
N VAL A 201 10.25 -17.93 -18.69
CA VAL A 201 10.00 -18.62 -19.97
C VAL A 201 10.72 -17.91 -21.11
N THR A 202 10.64 -16.59 -21.18
CA THR A 202 11.29 -15.79 -22.24
C THR A 202 12.80 -16.00 -22.24
N VAL A 203 13.45 -15.89 -21.07
CA VAL A 203 14.90 -16.07 -20.95
C VAL A 203 15.30 -17.50 -21.31
N ARG A 204 14.49 -18.48 -20.90
CA ARG A 204 14.74 -19.88 -21.19
C ARG A 204 14.58 -20.20 -22.68
N HIS A 205 13.54 -19.69 -23.34
CA HIS A 205 13.32 -19.91 -24.77
C HIS A 205 14.36 -19.21 -25.64
N LEU A 206 14.71 -17.96 -25.33
CA LEU A 206 15.64 -17.17 -26.13
C LEU A 206 17.10 -17.61 -25.96
N PHE A 207 17.52 -17.91 -24.73
CA PHE A 207 18.94 -18.14 -24.44
C PHE A 207 19.26 -19.58 -24.02
N ARG A 208 18.28 -20.34 -23.53
CA ARG A 208 18.44 -21.69 -22.95
C ARG A 208 19.52 -21.80 -21.87
N SER A 209 19.98 -20.68 -21.32
CA SER A 209 21.07 -20.61 -20.35
C SER A 209 20.57 -20.84 -18.94
N LYS A 210 20.91 -22.01 -18.37
CA LYS A 210 20.64 -22.32 -16.96
C LYS A 210 21.30 -21.31 -16.02
N GLN A 211 22.50 -20.85 -16.34
CA GLN A 211 23.22 -19.86 -15.54
C GLN A 211 22.46 -18.54 -15.48
N LEU A 212 22.00 -18.03 -16.63
CA LEU A 212 21.25 -16.76 -16.70
C LEU A 212 19.94 -16.83 -15.91
N THR A 213 19.15 -17.90 -16.10
CA THR A 213 17.91 -18.07 -15.33
C THR A 213 18.20 -18.20 -13.83
N THR A 214 19.30 -18.87 -13.45
CA THR A 214 19.69 -19.01 -12.04
C THR A 214 20.06 -17.66 -11.42
N ILE A 215 20.79 -16.80 -12.14
CA ILE A 215 21.12 -15.44 -11.68
C ILE A 215 19.84 -14.63 -11.46
N LEU A 216 18.95 -14.59 -12.45
CA LEU A 216 17.69 -13.85 -12.35
C LEU A 216 16.79 -14.37 -11.22
N HIS A 217 16.76 -15.68 -11.01
CA HIS A 217 16.04 -16.29 -9.91
C HIS A 217 16.61 -15.89 -8.54
N ARG A 218 17.94 -15.92 -8.39
CA ARG A 218 18.62 -15.53 -7.14
C ARG A 218 18.43 -14.04 -6.82
N LEU A 219 18.29 -13.20 -7.83
CA LEU A 219 17.97 -11.78 -7.67
C LEU A 219 16.47 -11.54 -7.42
N GLY A 220 15.64 -12.58 -7.38
CA GLY A 220 14.20 -12.48 -7.11
C GLY A 220 13.34 -12.07 -8.30
N HIS A 221 13.94 -11.77 -9.46
CA HIS A 221 13.23 -11.27 -10.64
C HIS A 221 12.52 -12.36 -11.46
N SER A 222 12.91 -13.63 -11.29
CA SER A 222 12.42 -14.74 -12.11
C SER A 222 12.14 -16.01 -11.31
N LYS A 223 11.35 -16.91 -11.89
CA LYS A 223 11.22 -18.29 -11.39
C LYS A 223 12.48 -19.11 -11.69
N SER A 224 12.60 -20.25 -11.01
CA SER A 224 13.78 -21.11 -11.14
C SER A 224 13.85 -21.77 -12.52
N TYR A 225 15.04 -22.21 -12.92
CA TYR A 225 15.22 -22.94 -14.17
C TYR A 225 14.37 -24.23 -14.22
N GLY A 226 14.23 -24.91 -13.08
CA GLY A 226 13.40 -26.10 -12.93
C GLY A 226 11.92 -25.81 -13.13
N PHE A 227 11.41 -24.71 -12.57
CA PHE A 227 10.05 -24.25 -12.80
C PHE A 227 9.77 -24.01 -14.30
N GLY A 228 10.71 -23.35 -15.00
CA GLY A 228 10.58 -23.15 -16.45
C GLY A 228 10.50 -24.46 -17.23
N PHE A 229 11.28 -25.47 -16.84
CA PHE A 229 11.24 -26.80 -17.46
C PHE A 229 9.92 -27.54 -17.21
N GLU A 230 9.40 -27.46 -15.98
CA GLU A 230 8.11 -28.02 -15.61
C GLU A 230 6.99 -27.40 -16.43
N LEU A 231 7.03 -26.07 -16.61
CA LEU A 231 6.07 -25.32 -17.41
C LEU A 231 6.12 -25.73 -18.89
N GLU A 232 7.30 -25.79 -19.50
CA GLU A 232 7.47 -26.28 -20.88
C GLU A 232 6.92 -27.71 -21.04
N THR A 233 7.19 -28.58 -20.07
CA THR A 233 6.71 -29.96 -20.07
C THR A 233 5.18 -30.02 -19.96
N ALA A 234 4.59 -29.18 -19.10
CA ALA A 234 3.14 -29.11 -18.94
C ALA A 234 2.46 -28.58 -20.23
N LEU A 235 3.02 -27.54 -20.84
CA LEU A 235 2.55 -27.01 -22.12
C LEU A 235 2.65 -28.06 -23.24
N ALA A 236 3.76 -28.79 -23.34
CA ALA A 236 3.95 -29.85 -24.32
C ALA A 236 2.90 -30.97 -24.15
N LYS A 237 2.61 -31.38 -22.91
CA LYS A 237 1.56 -32.38 -22.62
C LYS A 237 0.16 -31.93 -23.03
N VAL A 238 -0.15 -30.64 -22.86
CA VAL A 238 -1.44 -30.07 -23.32
C VAL A 238 -1.48 -30.05 -24.84
N LEU A 239 -0.41 -29.61 -25.50
CA LEU A 239 -0.31 -29.59 -26.97
C LEU A 239 -0.45 -30.97 -27.58
N ASP A 240 0.19 -31.99 -27.01
CA ASP A 240 0.11 -33.38 -27.50
C ASP A 240 -1.34 -33.90 -27.49
N LYS A 241 -2.04 -33.70 -26.36
CA LYS A 241 -3.48 -34.02 -26.22
C LYS A 241 -4.37 -33.28 -27.21
N VAL A 242 -4.02 -32.05 -27.60
CA VAL A 242 -4.77 -31.30 -28.61
C VAL A 242 -4.40 -31.76 -30.03
N SER A 243 -3.16 -32.17 -30.25
CA SER A 243 -2.64 -32.63 -31.54
C SER A 243 -3.18 -34.00 -31.95
N SER A 244 -3.48 -34.89 -30.99
CA SER A 244 -4.11 -36.19 -31.26
C SER A 244 -5.51 -36.06 -31.86
N TYR A 245 -6.18 -34.91 -31.71
CA TYR A 245 -7.44 -34.60 -32.39
C TYR A 245 -7.25 -34.04 -33.81
N ARG A 246 -6.01 -33.79 -34.26
CA ARG A 246 -5.70 -33.07 -35.51
C ARG A 246 -4.75 -33.78 -36.47
N THR A 247 -4.23 -34.96 -36.14
CA THR A 247 -3.37 -35.70 -37.08
C THR A 247 -4.22 -36.71 -37.85
N PRO A 248 -4.58 -36.49 -39.13
CA PRO A 248 -4.93 -37.62 -39.99
C PRO A 248 -3.70 -38.51 -40.04
N ALA A 249 -3.89 -39.81 -39.79
CA ALA A 249 -2.82 -40.81 -39.82
C ALA A 249 -1.90 -40.55 -41.03
N ILE A 250 -0.59 -40.46 -40.78
CA ILE A 250 0.38 -40.46 -41.87
C ILE A 250 0.25 -41.84 -42.52
N VAL A 251 -0.50 -41.90 -43.63
CA VAL A 251 -0.61 -43.10 -44.45
C VAL A 251 0.75 -43.26 -45.12
N ILE A 252 1.58 -44.13 -44.56
CA ILE A 252 2.74 -44.66 -45.27
C ILE A 252 2.16 -45.56 -46.36
N ARG A 253 2.30 -45.16 -47.62
CA ARG A 253 2.02 -46.02 -48.76
C ARG A 253 3.24 -46.93 -48.95
N ASP A 254 3.00 -48.22 -48.91
CA ASP A 254 3.95 -49.27 -49.31
C ASP A 254 4.41 -49.09 -50.76
#